data_AF-A0A7W1Q2S7-F1
#
_entry.id   AF-A0A7W1Q2S7-F1
#
_cell.length_a   1.000
_cell.length_b   1.000
_cell.length_c   1.000
_cell.angle_alpha   90.00
_cell.angle_beta   90.00
_cell.angle_gamma   90.00
#
_symmetry.space_group_name_H-M   'P 1'
#
loop_
_entity.id
_entity.type
_entity.pdbx_description
1 polymer ?
#
loop_
_entity_poly.entity_id
_entity_poly.type
_entity_poly.pdbx_seq_one_letter_code
_entity_poly.pdbx_strand_id
1 'polypeptide(L)' 'AWLRAVIPLLGAVALAVIAVVTVRGAGCDDPGHYERLGDGYELVGGCIAPGDIVLPAVPSPPAPLPPDARPARS' A
#
# COMPACT_ATOMS: atom_id res chain seq x y z
N ALA A 1 -4.97 -28.68 39.22
CA ALA A 1 -6.07 -28.11 38.43
C ALA A 1 -5.66 -26.80 37.75
N TRP A 2 -5.09 -25.84 38.50
CA TRP A 2 -4.64 -24.54 37.99
C TRP A 2 -3.66 -24.60 36.80
N LEU A 3 -2.63 -25.45 36.86
CA LEU A 3 -1.67 -25.59 35.75
C LEU A 3 -2.33 -25.96 34.41
N ARG A 4 -3.39 -26.78 34.44
CA ARG A 4 -4.10 -27.20 33.22
C ARG A 4 -4.87 -26.05 32.55
N ALA A 5 -5.18 -25.00 33.29
CA ALA A 5 -5.82 -23.79 32.76
C ALA A 5 -4.80 -22.70 32.39
N VAL A 6 -3.70 -22.59 33.14
CA VAL A 6 -2.67 -21.57 32.90
C VAL A 6 -1.82 -21.88 31.67
N ILE A 7 -1.45 -23.14 31.45
CA ILE A 7 -0.64 -23.55 30.28
C ILE A 7 -1.29 -23.15 28.94
N PRO A 8 -2.58 -23.48 28.67
CA PRO A 8 -3.19 -23.08 27.40
C PRO A 8 -3.38 -21.56 27.29
N LEU A 9 -3.63 -20.86 28.39
CA LEU A 9 -3.74 -19.39 28.40
C LEU A 9 -2.42 -18.74 27.97
N LEU A 10 -1.30 -19.20 28.53
CA LEU A 10 0.03 -18.73 28.16
C LEU A 10 0.34 -19.03 26.69
N GLY A 11 -0.06 -20.20 26.21
CA GLY A 11 0.06 -20.56 24.79
C GLY A 11 -0.72 -19.61 23.87
N ALA A 12 -1.96 -19.28 24.24
CA ALA A 12 -2.78 -18.35 23.47
C ALA A 12 -2.18 -16.93 23.43
N VAL A 13 -1.69 -16.44 24.58
CA VAL A 13 -1.00 -15.14 24.65
C VAL A 13 0.26 -15.14 23.78
N ALA A 14 1.07 -16.20 23.84
CA ALA A 14 2.28 -16.32 23.02
C ALA A 14 1.95 -16.29 21.52
N LEU A 15 0.94 -17.06 21.08
CA LEU A 15 0.49 -17.08 19.69
C LEU A 15 -0.05 -15.72 19.24
N ALA A 16 -0.80 -15.02 20.10
CA ALA A 16 -1.29 -13.67 19.81
C ALA A 16 -0.14 -12.67 19.63
N VAL A 17 0.89 -12.72 20.49
CA VAL A 17 2.08 -11.87 20.35
C VAL A 17 2.82 -12.17 19.05
N ILE A 18 3.00 -13.45 18.69
CA ILE A 18 3.62 -13.86 17.43
C ILE A 18 2.85 -13.31 16.22
N ALA A 19 1.51 -13.40 16.25
CA ALA A 19 0.67 -12.89 15.19
C ALA A 19 0.86 -11.37 15.00
N VAL A 20 0.84 -10.60 16.10
CA VAL A 20 1.07 -9.15 16.05
C VAL A 20 2.45 -8.84 15.48
N VAL A 21 3.52 -9.48 15.98
CA VAL A 21 4.88 -9.25 15.47
C VAL A 21 4.98 -9.56 13.97
N THR A 22 4.34 -10.62 13.51
CA THR A 22 4.29 -10.98 12.08
C THR A 22 3.59 -9.90 11.25
N VAL A 23 2.42 -9.43 11.69
CA VAL A 23 1.66 -8.34 11.04
C VAL A 23 2.51 -7.08 10.95
N ARG A 24 3.23 -6.73 12.02
CA ARG A 24 4.13 -5.57 12.04
C ARG A 24 5.32 -5.71 11.09
N GLY A 25 5.94 -6.89 11.08
CA GLY A 25 7.04 -7.19 10.15
C GLY A 25 6.62 -7.14 8.69
N ALA A 26 5.34 -7.39 8.39
CA ALA A 26 4.75 -7.28 7.06
C ALA A 26 4.30 -5.86 6.70
N GLY A 27 4.39 -4.88 7.61
CA GLY A 27 3.87 -3.52 7.40
C GLY A 27 2.34 -3.43 7.42
N CYS A 28 1.64 -4.49 7.87
CA CYS A 28 0.18 -4.53 7.93
C CYS A 28 -0.42 -3.72 9.09
N ASP A 29 0.38 -3.26 10.04
CA ASP A 29 -0.05 -2.39 11.14
C ASP A 29 0.05 -0.90 10.82
N ASP A 30 0.85 -0.54 9.81
CA ASP A 30 1.00 0.83 9.32
C ASP A 30 0.12 1.01 8.07
N PRO A 31 -1.04 1.68 8.16
CA PRO A 31 -1.86 1.93 6.99
C PRO A 31 -1.08 2.87 6.06
N GLY A 32 -0.60 2.35 4.92
CA GLY A 32 0.25 3.10 4.00
C GLY A 32 -0.32 4.48 3.67
N HIS A 33 0.54 5.49 3.67
CA HIS A 33 0.16 6.89 3.49
C HIS A 33 0.85 7.49 2.28
N TYR A 34 0.18 8.46 1.65
CA TYR A 34 0.74 9.18 0.52
C TYR A 34 1.67 10.28 1.02
N GLU A 35 2.96 10.16 0.70
CA GLU A 35 3.92 11.23 0.90
C GLU A 35 4.21 11.93 -0.42
N ARG A 36 4.47 13.24 -0.32
CA ARG A 36 4.84 14.05 -1.48
C ARG A 36 6.33 13.87 -1.74
N LEU A 37 6.68 13.12 -2.77
CA LEU A 37 8.05 12.90 -3.20
C LEU A 37 8.29 13.62 -4.54
N GLY A 38 9.03 14.72 -4.49
CA GLY A 38 9.32 15.54 -5.68
C GLY A 38 8.08 16.19 -6.29
N ASP A 39 7.81 15.89 -7.56
CA ASP A 39 6.67 16.38 -8.34
C ASP A 39 5.42 15.47 -8.23
N GLY A 40 5.52 14.34 -7.52
CA GLY A 40 4.46 13.36 -7.37
C GLY A 40 4.07 13.04 -5.91
N TYR A 41 3.14 12.11 -5.79
CA TYR A 41 2.80 11.43 -4.53
C TYR A 41 3.21 9.97 -4.65
N GLU A 42 3.90 9.45 -3.64
CA GLU A 42 4.27 8.05 -3.55
C GLU A 42 3.57 7.43 -2.34
N LEU A 43 3.08 6.20 -2.50
CA LEU A 43 2.51 5.45 -1.39
C LEU A 43 3.67 4.83 -0.60
N VAL A 44 3.83 5.28 0.65
CA VAL A 44 4.90 4.83 1.56
C VAL A 44 4.28 3.99 2.66
N GLY A 45 4.98 2.92 3.07
CA GLY A 45 4.50 1.99 4.09
C GLY A 45 3.39 1.07 3.57
N GLY A 46 2.55 0.57 4.48
CA GLY A 46 1.50 -0.39 4.14
C GLY A 46 2.01 -1.81 3.86
N CYS A 47 1.05 -2.72 3.71
CA CYS A 47 1.30 -4.12 3.37
C CYS A 47 1.22 -4.42 1.87
N ILE A 48 1.06 -3.39 1.04
CA ILE A 48 0.93 -3.53 -0.41
C ILE A 48 2.19 -2.97 -1.06
N ALA A 49 2.85 -3.79 -1.88
CA ALA A 49 4.04 -3.35 -2.60
C ALA A 49 3.67 -2.52 -3.86
N PRO A 50 4.52 -1.58 -4.27
CA PRO A 50 4.39 -0.92 -5.57
C PRO A 50 4.37 -1.97 -6.70
N GLY A 51 3.22 -2.14 -7.36
CA GLY A 51 3.02 -3.13 -8.42
C GLY A 51 1.98 -4.21 -8.13
N ASP A 52 1.59 -4.42 -6.86
CA ASP A 52 0.44 -5.28 -6.52
C ASP A 52 -0.91 -4.61 -6.87
N ILE A 53 -0.90 -3.29 -7.02
CA ILE A 53 -2.05 -2.51 -7.48
C ILE A 53 -2.02 -2.45 -8.99
N VAL A 54 -3.01 -3.07 -9.63
CA VAL A 54 -3.27 -2.88 -11.06
C VAL A 54 -3.82 -1.46 -11.25
N LEU A 55 -2.94 -0.52 -11.59
CA LEU A 55 -3.37 0.81 -11.97
C LEU A 55 -4.03 0.74 -13.35
N PRO A 56 -5.24 1.29 -13.54
CA PRO A 56 -5.78 1.48 -14.89
C PRO A 56 -4.73 2.22 -15.72
N ALA A 57 -4.51 1.75 -16.95
CA ALA A 57 -3.54 2.38 -17.85
C ALA A 57 -3.82 3.88 -17.91
N VAL A 58 -2.89 4.68 -17.39
CA VAL A 58 -2.98 6.14 -17.50
C VAL A 58 -2.93 6.43 -19.00
N PRO A 59 -3.93 7.10 -19.57
CA PRO A 59 -3.90 7.44 -20.98
C PRO A 59 -2.63 8.23 -21.26
N SER A 60 -1.82 7.74 -22.20
CA SER A 60 -0.60 8.42 -22.60
C SER A 60 -0.95 9.85 -23.02
N PRO A 61 -0.17 10.88 -22.62
CA PRO A 61 -0.43 12.25 -23.00
C PRO A 61 -0.64 12.34 -24.52
N PRO A 62 -1.66 13.09 -25.00
CA PRO A 62 -1.86 13.26 -26.43
C PRO A 62 -0.57 13.80 -27.05
N ALA A 63 -0.16 13.19 -28.17
CA ALA A 63 1.01 13.65 -28.91
C ALA A 63 0.88 15.16 -29.21
N PRO A 64 1.98 15.94 -29.13
CA PRO A 64 1.94 17.36 -29.46
C PRO A 64 1.27 17.58 -30.82
N LEU A 65 0.21 18.40 -30.84
CA LEU A 65 -0.50 18.73 -32.06
C LEU A 65 0.50 19.37 -33.05
N PRO A 66 0.49 18.95 -34.33
CA PRO A 66 1.28 19.61 -35.36
C PRO A 66 0.94 21.11 -35.41
N PRO A 67 1.93 22.00 -35.63
CA PRO A 67 1.75 23.45 -35.58
C PRO A 67 0.69 24.01 -36.56
N ASP A 68 0.32 23.21 -37.57
CA ASP A 68 -0.60 23.56 -38.65
C ASP A 68 -2.07 23.19 -38.37
N ALA A 69 -2.38 22.54 -37.24
CA ALA A 69 -3.73 22.11 -36.88
C ALA A 69 -4.63 23.22 -36.27
N ARG A 70 -4.26 24.50 -36.41
CA ARG A 70 -5.12 25.62 -35.99
C ARG A 70 -6.33 25.72 -36.93
N PRO A 71 -7.58 25.63 -36.45
CA PRO A 71 -8.75 25.80 -37.30
C PRO A 71 -8.73 27.19 -37.91
N ALA A 72 -8.76 27.26 -39.25
CA ALA A 72 -9.04 28.51 -39.94
C ALA A 72 -10.45 28.96 -39.53
N ARG A 73 -10.51 30.04 -38.74
CA ARG A 73 -11.75 30.67 -38.31
C ARG A 73 -12.39 31.31 -39.55
N SER A 74 -13.41 30.67 -40.13
CA SER A 74 -14.28 31.23 -41.17
C SER A 74 -15.47 31.98 -40.55
#